data_AF-A0A3N5GYR1-F1
#
_entry.id   AF-A0A3N5GYR1-F1
#
_cell.length_a   1.000
_cell.length_b   1.000
_cell.length_c   1.000
_cell.angle_alpha   90.00
_cell.angle_beta   90.00
_cell.angle_gamma   90.00
#
_symmetry.space_group_name_H-M   'P 1'
#
loop_
_entity.id
_entity.type
_entity.pdbx_description
1 polymer ?
#
loop_
_entity_poly.entity_id
_entity_poly.type
_entity_poly.pdbx_seq_one_letter_code
_entity_poly.pdbx_strand_id
1 'polypeptide(L)' 'MTDRDTAFLFDLDGTLVDSVYQHVLAWREALDADGIDLSVWRIHRKVGMSGGLFT' A
#
# COMPACT_ATOMS: atom_id res chain seq x y z
N MET A 1 21.36 -34.27 -3.23
CA MET A 1 20.57 -33.49 -2.25
C MET A 1 20.70 -32.05 -2.73
N THR A 2 19.72 -31.53 -3.46
CA THR A 2 19.75 -30.14 -3.95
C THR A 2 19.68 -29.24 -2.73
N ASP A 3 20.72 -28.42 -2.54
CA ASP A 3 20.68 -27.33 -1.55
C ASP A 3 19.47 -26.46 -1.90
N ARG A 4 18.54 -26.30 -0.97
CA ARG A 4 17.41 -25.40 -1.16
C ARG A 4 17.84 -24.04 -0.64
N ASP A 5 18.40 -23.24 -1.53
CA ASP A 5 18.71 -21.85 -1.22
C ASP A 5 17.42 -21.12 -0.86
N THR A 6 17.42 -20.46 0.29
CA THR A 6 16.29 -19.65 0.76
C THR A 6 16.16 -18.42 -0.13
N ALA A 7 15.02 -18.27 -0.80
CA ALA A 7 14.68 -17.07 -1.55
C ALA A 7 13.95 -16.06 -0.65
N PHE A 8 14.16 -14.77 -0.92
CA PHE A 8 13.48 -13.66 -0.27
C PHE A 8 12.68 -12.86 -1.30
N LEU A 9 11.47 -12.46 -0.91
CA LEU A 9 10.64 -11.54 -1.67
C LEU A 9 10.36 -10.34 -0.79
N PHE A 10 10.68 -9.15 -1.28
CA PHE A 10 10.44 -7.90 -0.60
C PHE A 10 9.32 -7.14 -1.31
N ASP A 11 8.43 -6.56 -0.52
CA ASP A 11 7.54 -5.51 -0.99
C ASP A 11 8.34 -4.22 -1.24
N LEU A 12 7.77 -3.24 -1.96
CA LEU A 12 8.42 -1.98 -2.28
C LEU A 12 8.07 -0.89 -1.27
N ASP A 13 6.80 -0.51 -1.20
CA ASP A 13 6.33 0.69 -0.51
C ASP A 13 6.22 0.47 1.01
N GLY A 14 7.02 1.20 1.78
CA GLY A 14 7.15 1.00 3.23
C GLY A 14 8.08 -0.14 3.63
N THR A 15 8.70 -0.81 2.66
CA THR A 15 9.71 -1.87 2.90
C THR A 15 11.08 -1.47 2.35
N LEU A 16 11.20 -1.27 1.03
CA LEU A 16 12.45 -0.83 0.40
C LEU A 16 12.50 0.69 0.20
N VAL A 17 11.34 1.34 0.12
CA VAL A 17 11.20 2.79 -0.07
C VAL A 17 10.25 3.35 0.97
N ASP A 18 10.62 4.46 1.62
CA ASP A 18 9.74 5.18 2.56
C ASP A 18 8.72 6.04 1.80
N SER A 19 7.72 5.37 1.22
CA SER A 19 6.73 5.95 0.31
C SER A 19 5.27 5.83 0.80
N VAL A 20 5.03 5.21 1.97
CA VAL A 20 3.66 4.94 2.46
C VAL A 20 2.87 6.24 2.65
N TYR A 21 3.48 7.27 3.23
CA TYR A 21 2.78 8.54 3.47
C TYR A 21 2.44 9.26 2.17
N GLN A 22 3.30 9.17 1.16
CA GLN A 22 3.09 9.75 -0.15
C GLN A 22 1.89 9.07 -0.82
N HIS A 23 1.78 7.74 -0.74
CA HIS A 23 0.60 7.01 -1.20
C HIS A 23 -0.67 7.38 -0.44
N VAL A 24 -0.58 7.56 0.87
CA VAL A 24 -1.71 8.00 1.71
C VAL A 24 -2.23 9.37 1.27
N LEU A 25 -1.34 10.32 1.01
CA LEU A 25 -1.72 11.66 0.55
C LEU A 25 -2.32 11.63 -0.85
N ALA A 26 -1.73 10.85 -1.78
CA ALA A 26 -2.26 10.70 -3.13
C ALA A 26 -3.70 10.13 -3.12
N TRP A 27 -3.96 9.12 -2.30
CA TRP A 27 -5.33 8.59 -2.14
C TRP A 27 -6.27 9.57 -1.45
N ARG A 28 -5.79 10.32 -0.45
CA ARG A 28 -6.60 11.35 0.21
C ARG A 28 -7.04 12.43 -0.79
N GLU A 29 -6.12 12.92 -1.61
CA GLU A 29 -6.41 13.90 -2.66
C GLU A 29 -7.43 13.37 -3.67
N ALA A 30 -7.25 12.14 -4.14
CA ALA A 30 -8.18 11.52 -5.09
C ALA A 30 -9.59 11.32 -4.51
N LEU A 31 -9.70 10.90 -3.25
CA LEU A 31 -10.98 10.70 -2.57
C LEU A 31 -11.67 12.04 -2.27
N ASP A 32 -10.91 13.04 -1.83
CA ASP A 32 -11.43 14.39 -1.58
C ASP A 32 -11.98 15.03 -2.87
N ALA A 33 -11.33 14.79 -4.03
CA ALA A 33 -11.80 15.26 -5.33
C ALA A 33 -13.19 14.71 -5.71
N ASP A 34 -13.54 13.53 -5.21
CA ASP A 34 -14.86 12.90 -5.39
C ASP A 34 -15.82 13.14 -4.21
N GLY A 35 -15.45 14.02 -3.28
CA GLY A 35 -16.26 14.38 -2.11
C GLY A 35 -16.32 13.30 -1.02
N ILE A 36 -15.39 12.34 -1.03
CA ILE A 36 -15.34 11.22 -0.08
C ILE A 36 -14.39 11.58 1.07
N ASP A 37 -14.93 12.15 2.14
CA ASP A 37 -14.13 12.50 3.31
C ASP A 37 -13.79 11.25 4.16
N LEU A 38 -12.55 10.78 4.04
CA LEU A 38 -12.01 9.67 4.84
C LEU A 38 -10.78 10.10 5.63
N SER A 39 -10.88 10.00 6.95
CA SER A 39 -9.76 10.17 7.86
C SER A 39 -8.50 9.41 7.40
N VAL A 40 -7.35 10.08 7.38
CA VAL A 40 -6.06 9.59 6.89
C VAL A 40 -5.67 8.19 7.41
N TRP A 41 -5.93 7.88 8.69
CA TRP A 41 -5.61 6.55 9.26
C TRP A 41 -6.41 5.41 8.59
N ARG A 42 -7.61 5.68 8.06
CA ARG A 42 -8.39 4.68 7.30
C ARG A 42 -7.72 4.37 5.97
N ILE A 43 -7.19 5.39 5.29
CA ILE A 43 -6.44 5.26 4.03
C ILE A 43 -5.13 4.52 4.30
N HIS A 44 -4.38 4.93 5.33
CA HIS A 44 -3.13 4.30 5.72
C HIS A 44 -3.26 2.79 5.99
N ARG A 45 -4.36 2.34 6.62
CA ARG A 45 -4.62 0.90 6.85
C ARG A 45 -4.95 0.11 5.58
N LYS A 46 -5.11 0.77 4.43
CA LYS A 46 -5.46 0.15 3.15
C LYS A 46 -4.32 0.20 2.13
N VAL A 47 -3.25 0.94 2.40
CA VAL A 47 -2.03 0.92 1.56
C VAL A 47 -1.45 -0.50 1.54
N GLY A 48 -1.04 -0.96 0.35
CA GLY A 48 -0.53 -2.31 0.12
C GLY A 48 -1.61 -3.38 -0.14
N MET A 49 -2.90 -3.05 -0.03
CA MET A 49 -3.97 -3.97 -0.41
C MET A 49 -4.08 -4.08 -1.94
N SER A 50 -4.16 -5.30 -2.46
CA SER A 50 -4.35 -5.53 -3.91
C SER A 50 -5.80 -5.25 -4.33
N GLY A 51 -5.98 -4.73 -5.55
CA GLY A 51 -7.31 -4.44 -6.11
C GLY A 51 -8.20 -5.69 -6.32
N GLY A 52 -7.61 -6.88 -6.37
CA GLY A 52 -8.34 -8.16 -6.45
C GLY A 52 -9.08 -8.57 -5.18
N LEU A 53 -8.99 -7.78 -4.10
CA LEU A 53 -9.72 -7.99 -2.84
C LEU A 53 -11.08 -7.27 -2.80
N PHE A 54 -11.50 -6.63 -3.90
CA PHE A 54 -12.78 -5.90 -4.00
C PHE A 54 -13.79 -6.52 -5.00
N THR A 55 -13.56 -7.78 -5.43
CA THR A 55 -14.52 -8.57 -6.22
C THR A 55 -15.42 -9.43 -5.34
#